data_AF-A0AAN7EAB5-F1
#
_entry.id   AF-A0AAN7EAB5-F1
#
_cell.length_a   1.000
_cell.length_b   1.000
_cell.length_c   1.000
_cell.angle_alpha   90.00
_cell.angle_beta   90.00
_cell.angle_gamma   90.00
#
_symmetry.space_group_name_H-M   'P 1'
#
loop_
_entity.id
_entity.type
_entity.pdbx_description
1 polymer ?
#
loop_
_entity_poly.entity_id
_entity_poly.type
_entity_poly.pdbx_seq_one_letter_code
_entity_poly.pdbx_strand_id
1 'polypeptide(L)'
;MDELTKGLKNSNCYFLWVVRETEQKKLPPNFLQETSEKGLVVSWCPQLEVLAHKAVGCFMTHCGWNSTLEALSLGVPMVAMPIWTDQPTNAKFIVDVWKVGVRIKLDERGIATKEEIELCIKEVIEGERGKEMKMNSVRWKELAKEAVDEGGSSDKNIEEFVAKLVQS
;
A
#
# COMPACT_ATOMS: atom_id res chain seq x y z
N MET A 1 -1.36 15.09 -9.34
CA MET A 1 -2.44 14.39 -10.06
C MET A 1 -2.00 14.03 -11.47
N ASP A 2 -1.53 14.98 -12.28
CA ASP A 2 -1.14 14.72 -13.67
C ASP A 2 -0.08 13.60 -13.85
N GLU A 3 1.05 13.68 -13.14
CA GLU A 3 2.08 12.62 -13.18
C GLU A 3 1.54 11.25 -12.71
N LEU A 4 0.72 11.24 -11.66
CA LEU A 4 0.11 10.01 -11.13
C LEU A 4 -0.86 9.37 -12.13
N THR A 5 -1.72 10.18 -12.77
CA THR A 5 -2.63 9.68 -13.80
C THR A 5 -1.90 9.12 -15.01
N LYS A 6 -0.81 9.78 -15.42
CA LYS A 6 0.04 9.31 -16.53
C LYS A 6 0.79 8.04 -16.15
N GLY A 7 1.35 7.97 -14.95
CA GLY A 7 2.04 6.78 -14.45
C GLY A 7 1.13 5.57 -14.36
N LEU A 8 -0.09 5.73 -13.81
CA LEU A 8 -1.11 4.67 -13.78
C LEU A 8 -1.48 4.21 -15.20
N LYS A 9 -1.75 5.14 -16.11
CA LYS A 9 -2.09 4.81 -17.50
C LYS A 9 -0.97 4.08 -18.22
N ASN A 10 0.27 4.55 -18.08
CA ASN A 10 1.44 3.97 -18.72
C ASN A 10 1.82 2.60 -18.14
N SER A 11 1.54 2.37 -16.85
CA SER A 11 1.76 1.07 -16.22
C SER A 11 1.04 -0.06 -16.96
N ASN A 12 -0.10 0.27 -17.61
CA ASN A 12 -0.96 -0.67 -18.33
C ASN A 12 -1.52 -1.81 -17.46
N CYS A 13 -1.41 -1.68 -16.13
CA CYS A 13 -1.96 -2.57 -15.13
C CYS A 13 -3.44 -2.25 -14.86
N TYR A 14 -4.18 -3.23 -14.34
CA TYR A 14 -5.50 -2.98 -13.77
C TYR A 14 -5.35 -2.22 -12.45
N PHE A 15 -6.22 -1.24 -12.19
CA PHE A 15 -6.17 -0.48 -10.95
C PHE A 15 -7.56 -0.12 -10.41
N LEU A 16 -7.65 -0.09 -9.08
CA LEU A 16 -8.72 0.58 -8.34
C LEU A 16 -8.09 1.77 -7.64
N TRP A 17 -8.58 2.98 -7.91
CA TRP A 17 -8.06 4.19 -7.30
C TRP A 17 -9.15 4.95 -6.55
N VAL A 18 -8.94 5.13 -5.25
CA VAL A 18 -9.79 5.95 -4.41
C VAL A 18 -9.40 7.42 -4.55
N VAL A 19 -10.27 8.22 -5.16
CA VAL A 19 -10.12 9.69 -5.31
C VAL A 19 -11.32 10.36 -4.64
N ARG A 20 -11.07 11.04 -3.53
CA ARG A 20 -12.09 11.81 -2.79
C ARG A 20 -12.82 12.75 -3.74
N GLU A 21 -14.13 12.92 -3.55
CA GLU A 21 -14.98 13.75 -4.42
C GLU A 21 -14.42 15.18 -4.59
N THR A 22 -13.88 15.75 -3.52
CA THR A 22 -13.25 17.08 -3.52
C THR A 22 -12.02 17.19 -4.43
N GLU A 23 -11.39 16.06 -4.75
CA GLU A 23 -10.16 15.94 -5.53
C GLU A 23 -10.42 15.48 -6.96
N GLN A 24 -11.62 14.96 -7.29
CA GLN A 24 -11.93 14.46 -8.63
C GLN A 24 -11.81 15.54 -9.71
N LYS A 25 -12.11 16.80 -9.38
CA LYS A 25 -11.90 17.95 -10.27
C LYS A 25 -10.44 18.18 -10.70
N LYS A 26 -9.48 17.54 -10.03
CA LYS A 26 -8.04 17.60 -10.36
C LYS A 26 -7.62 16.49 -11.32
N LEU A 27 -8.53 15.57 -11.68
CA LEU A 27 -8.28 14.56 -12.70
C LEU A 27 -8.28 15.21 -14.09
N PRO A 28 -7.43 14.75 -15.03
CA PRO A 28 -7.49 15.18 -16.41
C PRO A 28 -8.86 14.88 -17.03
N PRO A 29 -9.41 15.75 -17.92
CA PRO A 29 -10.78 15.66 -18.43
C PRO A 29 -11.18 14.30 -19.04
N ASN A 30 -10.24 13.59 -19.66
CA ASN A 30 -10.50 12.32 -20.35
C ASN A 30 -9.97 11.10 -19.60
N PHE A 31 -9.41 11.27 -18.39
CA PHE A 31 -8.72 10.18 -17.69
C PHE A 31 -9.62 8.97 -17.44
N LEU A 32 -10.86 9.20 -17.01
CA LEU A 32 -11.83 8.12 -16.74
C LEU A 32 -12.24 7.38 -18.01
N GLN A 33 -12.42 8.10 -19.12
CA GLN A 33 -12.78 7.50 -20.40
C GLN A 33 -11.62 6.66 -20.94
N GLU A 34 -10.40 7.23 -20.92
CA GLU A 34 -9.18 6.59 -21.43
C GLU A 34 -8.74 5.35 -20.64
N THR A 35 -9.18 5.22 -19.38
CA THR A 35 -8.83 4.09 -18.51
C THR A 35 -9.98 3.16 -18.23
N SER A 36 -11.18 3.39 -18.80
CA SER A 36 -12.41 2.66 -18.48
C SER A 36 -12.34 1.12 -18.63
N GLU A 37 -11.45 0.60 -19.46
CA GLU A 37 -11.25 -0.85 -19.64
C GLU A 37 -10.41 -1.51 -18.53
N LYS A 38 -9.58 -0.74 -17.81
CA LYS A 38 -8.58 -1.27 -16.85
C LYS A 38 -8.60 -0.59 -15.47
N GLY A 39 -9.19 0.59 -15.40
CA GLY A 39 -9.19 1.46 -14.24
C GLY A 39 -10.60 1.67 -13.70
N LEU A 40 -10.73 1.56 -12.38
CA LEU A 40 -11.92 1.97 -11.66
C LEU A 40 -11.55 3.09 -10.68
N VAL A 41 -12.24 4.22 -10.76
CA VAL A 41 -12.05 5.36 -9.84
C VAL A 41 -13.31 5.52 -8.98
N VAL A 42 -13.15 5.52 -7.66
CA VAL A 42 -14.24 5.62 -6.69
C VAL A 42 -13.91 6.64 -5.61
N SER A 43 -14.91 7.18 -4.91
CA SER A 43 -14.68 8.12 -3.80
C SER A 43 -14.31 7.44 -2.48
N TRP A 44 -14.68 6.17 -2.32
CA TRP A 44 -14.41 5.34 -1.17
C TRP A 44 -14.43 3.85 -1.54
N CYS A 45 -13.72 3.01 -0.79
CA CYS A 45 -13.81 1.56 -0.91
C CYS A 45 -13.62 0.88 0.46
N PRO A 46 -14.13 -0.35 0.66
CA PRO A 46 -13.83 -1.16 1.84
C PRO A 46 -12.39 -1.67 1.76
N GLN A 47 -11.41 -0.83 2.12
CA GLN A 47 -9.99 -1.07 1.89
C GLN A 47 -9.51 -2.45 2.36
N LEU A 48 -9.93 -2.88 3.55
CA LEU A 48 -9.55 -4.19 4.09
C LEU A 48 -10.03 -5.35 3.21
N GLU A 49 -11.27 -5.30 2.72
CA GLU A 49 -11.83 -6.31 1.82
C GLU A 49 -11.14 -6.28 0.45
N VAL A 50 -10.85 -5.08 -0.07
CA VAL A 50 -10.09 -4.91 -1.31
C VAL A 50 -8.71 -5.53 -1.16
N LEU A 51 -7.96 -5.20 -0.12
CA LEU A 51 -6.62 -5.75 0.13
C LEU A 51 -6.63 -7.26 0.35
N ALA A 52 -7.71 -7.82 0.90
CA ALA A 52 -7.87 -9.26 1.06
C ALA A 52 -8.17 -9.99 -0.26
N HIS A 53 -8.57 -9.26 -1.31
CA HIS A 53 -8.96 -9.85 -2.58
C HIS A 53 -7.74 -10.33 -3.39
N LYS A 54 -7.79 -11.59 -3.86
CA LYS A 54 -6.70 -12.26 -4.58
C LYS A 54 -6.22 -11.56 -5.86
N ALA A 55 -7.03 -10.68 -6.44
CA ALA A 55 -6.67 -9.92 -7.64
C ALA A 55 -5.74 -8.73 -7.35
N VAL A 56 -5.57 -8.33 -6.08
CA VAL A 56 -4.68 -7.22 -5.72
C VAL A 56 -3.23 -7.69 -5.76
N GLY A 57 -2.49 -7.17 -6.75
CA GLY A 57 -1.06 -7.42 -6.93
C GLY A 57 -0.17 -6.55 -6.04
N CYS A 58 -0.54 -5.28 -5.86
CA CYS A 58 0.19 -4.33 -5.01
C CYS A 58 -0.73 -3.25 -4.46
N PHE A 59 -0.29 -2.59 -3.40
CA PHE A 59 -0.96 -1.45 -2.79
C PHE A 59 -0.09 -0.19 -2.84
N MET A 60 -0.50 0.80 -3.63
CA MET A 60 0.13 2.12 -3.62
C MET A 60 -0.42 2.93 -2.43
N THR A 61 0.46 3.32 -1.51
CA THR A 61 0.07 3.88 -0.21
C THR A 61 0.92 5.06 0.20
N HIS A 62 0.31 5.99 0.92
CA HIS A 62 1.00 7.07 1.59
C HIS A 62 1.74 6.62 2.87
N CYS A 63 1.72 5.32 3.20
CA CYS A 63 2.42 4.74 4.35
C CYS A 63 1.88 5.16 5.73
N GLY A 64 0.59 5.50 5.82
CA GLY A 64 -0.08 5.63 7.12
C GLY A 64 -0.07 4.31 7.88
N TRP A 65 0.09 4.34 9.21
CA TRP A 65 0.31 3.14 10.01
C TRP A 65 -0.79 2.08 9.89
N ASN A 66 -2.06 2.48 9.98
CA ASN A 66 -3.19 1.55 9.88
C ASN A 66 -3.19 0.80 8.54
N SER A 67 -3.09 1.53 7.42
CA SER A 67 -3.07 0.92 6.09
C SER A 67 -1.81 0.09 5.83
N THR A 68 -0.70 0.43 6.49
CA THR A 68 0.52 -0.38 6.45
C THR A 68 0.32 -1.70 7.18
N LEU A 69 -0.31 -1.68 8.36
CA LEU A 69 -0.64 -2.89 9.11
C LEU A 69 -1.64 -3.78 8.37
N GLU A 70 -2.67 -3.21 7.73
CA GLU A 70 -3.62 -3.96 6.91
C GLU A 70 -2.90 -4.69 5.77
N ALA A 71 -2.04 -4.00 5.04
CA ALA A 71 -1.28 -4.59 3.92
C ALA A 71 -0.31 -5.69 4.38
N LEU A 72 0.39 -5.48 5.50
CA LEU A 72 1.26 -6.50 6.10
C LEU A 72 0.46 -7.74 6.54
N SER A 73 -0.64 -7.53 7.25
CA SER A 73 -1.49 -8.60 7.78
C SER A 73 -2.20 -9.39 6.66
N LEU A 74 -2.37 -8.77 5.49
CA LEU A 74 -2.99 -9.41 4.32
C LEU A 74 -1.96 -9.92 3.30
N GLY A 75 -0.67 -9.68 3.51
CA GLY A 75 0.40 -10.16 2.65
C GLY A 75 0.41 -9.48 1.28
N VAL A 76 0.13 -8.17 1.26
CA VAL A 76 0.07 -7.35 0.05
C VAL A 76 1.35 -6.50 -0.07
N PRO A 77 2.13 -6.66 -1.16
CA PRO A 77 3.28 -5.80 -1.44
C PRO A 77 2.88 -4.34 -1.65
N MET A 78 3.79 -3.41 -1.33
CA MET A 78 3.48 -1.97 -1.31
C MET A 78 4.33 -1.15 -2.28
N VAL A 79 3.70 -0.12 -2.87
CA VAL A 79 4.39 1.01 -3.52
C VAL A 79 4.23 2.22 -2.59
N ALA A 80 5.32 2.58 -1.91
CA ALA A 80 5.34 3.62 -0.89
C ALA A 80 5.50 5.01 -1.51
N MET A 81 4.55 5.90 -1.23
CA MET A 81 4.57 7.33 -1.60
C MET A 81 4.28 8.22 -0.37
N PRO A 82 5.20 8.27 0.61
CA PRO A 82 4.96 8.99 1.87
C PRO A 82 4.80 10.49 1.64
N ILE A 83 3.94 11.13 2.45
CA ILE A 83 3.65 12.56 2.34
C ILE A 83 4.24 13.33 3.54
N TRP A 84 3.92 12.94 4.79
CA TRP A 84 4.28 13.71 6.00
C TRP A 84 4.26 12.87 7.30
N THR A 85 4.76 13.46 8.38
CA THR A 85 4.76 12.89 9.75
C THR A 85 5.58 11.59 9.86
N ASP A 86 4.96 10.48 10.24
CA ASP A 86 5.57 9.17 10.44
C ASP A 86 5.72 8.39 9.13
N GLN A 87 5.02 8.81 8.07
CA GLN A 87 4.97 8.11 6.78
C GLN A 87 6.35 7.89 6.14
N PRO A 88 7.30 8.86 6.13
CA PRO A 88 8.64 8.59 5.61
C PRO A 88 9.39 7.52 6.39
N THR A 89 9.16 7.43 7.71
CA THR A 89 9.72 6.38 8.57
C THR A 89 9.08 5.05 8.24
N ASN A 90 7.75 4.98 8.15
CA ASN A 90 7.03 3.76 7.76
C ASN A 90 7.48 3.26 6.37
N ALA A 91 7.65 4.17 5.41
CA ALA A 91 8.21 3.85 4.09
C ALA A 91 9.62 3.25 4.18
N LYS A 92 10.47 3.73 5.11
CA LYS A 92 11.79 3.14 5.36
C LYS A 92 11.68 1.70 5.88
N PHE A 93 10.73 1.43 6.79
CA PHE A 93 10.49 0.06 7.26
C PHE A 93 9.98 -0.85 6.14
N ILE A 94 9.03 -0.39 5.33
CA ILE A 94 8.48 -1.11 4.17
C ILE A 94 9.60 -1.56 3.21
N VAL A 95 10.53 -0.66 2.90
CA VAL A 95 11.58 -0.90 1.90
C VAL A 95 12.81 -1.61 2.48
N ASP A 96 13.37 -1.09 3.58
CA ASP A 96 14.71 -1.48 4.04
C ASP A 96 14.67 -2.62 5.07
N VAL A 97 13.60 -2.69 5.88
CA VAL A 97 13.51 -3.62 7.02
C VAL A 97 12.69 -4.84 6.65
N TRP A 98 11.43 -4.63 6.28
CA TRP A 98 10.50 -5.71 5.94
C TRP A 98 10.68 -6.21 4.52
N LYS A 99 11.23 -5.36 3.64
CA LYS A 99 11.48 -5.66 2.22
C LYS A 99 10.22 -6.14 1.49
N VAL A 100 9.10 -5.48 1.78
CA VAL A 100 7.76 -5.81 1.24
C VAL A 100 7.28 -4.79 0.20
N GLY A 101 8.16 -3.89 -0.24
CA GLY A 101 7.79 -2.86 -1.20
C GLY A 101 8.94 -2.03 -1.71
N VAL A 102 8.61 -1.08 -2.58
CA VAL A 102 9.51 -0.04 -3.11
C VAL A 102 8.98 1.34 -2.72
N ARG A 103 9.86 2.35 -2.73
CA ARG A 103 9.49 3.74 -2.52
C ARG A 103 9.66 4.52 -3.81
N ILE A 104 8.62 5.26 -4.18
CA ILE A 104 8.66 6.22 -5.29
C ILE A 104 9.66 7.32 -4.95
N LYS A 105 10.63 7.51 -5.83
CA LYS A 105 11.59 8.61 -5.74
C LYS A 105 10.98 9.91 -6.27
N LEU A 106 11.49 11.02 -5.73
CA LEU A 106 11.14 12.35 -6.22
C LEU A 106 12.31 12.89 -7.05
N ASP A 107 12.00 13.64 -8.11
CA ASP A 107 12.99 14.38 -8.86
C ASP A 107 13.57 15.55 -8.03
N GLU A 108 14.53 16.29 -8.61
CA GLU A 108 15.17 17.45 -7.97
C GLU A 108 14.17 18.56 -7.58
N ARG A 109 12.96 18.56 -8.15
CA ARG A 109 11.89 19.51 -7.85
C ARG A 109 10.87 18.94 -6.85
N GLY A 110 11.13 17.77 -6.29
CA GLY A 110 10.23 17.11 -5.36
C GLY A 110 9.00 16.45 -6.02
N ILE A 111 9.06 16.18 -7.33
CA ILE A 111 7.95 15.61 -8.09
C ILE A 111 8.14 14.10 -8.27
N ALA A 112 7.12 13.32 -7.94
CA ALA A 112 7.02 11.92 -8.35
C ALA A 112 6.64 11.88 -9.83
N THR A 113 7.59 11.56 -10.70
CA THR A 113 7.36 11.54 -12.15
C THR A 113 6.55 10.30 -12.55
N LYS A 114 5.83 10.40 -13.67
CA LYS A 114 5.07 9.29 -14.26
C LYS A 114 5.96 8.08 -14.56
N GLU A 115 7.21 8.31 -14.98
CA GLU A 115 8.18 7.24 -15.26
C GLU A 115 8.54 6.48 -13.98
N GLU A 116 8.78 7.18 -12.88
CA GLU A 116 9.11 6.55 -11.59
C GLU A 116 7.90 5.80 -11.00
N ILE A 117 6.71 6.39 -11.12
CA ILE A 117 5.46 5.75 -10.68
C ILE A 117 5.21 4.47 -11.48
N GLU A 118 5.32 4.55 -12.81
CA GLU A 118 5.20 3.39 -13.70
C GLU A 118 6.22 2.30 -13.35
N LEU A 119 7.49 2.69 -13.19
CA LEU A 119 8.58 1.77 -12.86
C LEU A 119 8.31 1.05 -11.54
N CYS A 120 7.91 1.78 -10.49
CA CYS A 120 7.63 1.19 -9.18
C CYS A 120 6.46 0.20 -9.23
N ILE A 121 5.37 0.56 -9.94
CA ILE A 121 4.21 -0.32 -10.09
C ILE A 121 4.61 -1.61 -10.81
N LYS A 122 5.31 -1.49 -11.95
CA LYS A 122 5.76 -2.65 -12.74
C LYS A 122 6.75 -3.52 -11.97
N GLU A 123 7.68 -2.93 -11.23
CA GLU A 123 8.65 -3.70 -10.44
C GLU A 123 7.96 -4.56 -9.37
N VAL A 124 6.94 -4.03 -8.69
CA VAL A 124 6.23 -4.77 -7.65
C VAL A 124 5.33 -5.87 -8.23
N ILE A 125 4.66 -5.61 -9.37
CA ILE A 125 3.70 -6.55 -9.97
C ILE A 125 4.39 -7.61 -10.83
N GLU A 126 5.36 -7.20 -11.66
CA GLU A 126 5.93 -8.02 -12.74
C GLU A 126 7.44 -8.28 -12.57
N GLY A 127 8.14 -7.44 -11.80
CA GLY A 127 9.59 -7.49 -11.63
C GLY A 127 10.08 -8.65 -10.77
N GLU A 128 11.35 -9.01 -10.93
CA GLU A 128 11.98 -10.07 -10.13
C GLU A 128 12.04 -9.71 -8.64
N ARG A 129 12.28 -8.43 -8.28
CA ARG A 129 12.23 -8.04 -6.86
C ARG A 129 10.80 -8.03 -6.34
N GLY A 130 9.80 -7.82 -7.20
CA GLY A 130 8.38 -7.95 -6.85
C GLY A 130 8.04 -9.35 -6.33
N LYS A 131 8.63 -10.41 -6.90
CA LYS A 131 8.49 -11.79 -6.38
C LYS A 131 9.06 -11.94 -4.98
N GLU A 132 10.25 -11.38 -4.73
CA GLU A 132 10.86 -11.36 -3.39
C GLU A 132 9.96 -10.60 -2.39
N MET A 133 9.47 -9.42 -2.77
CA MET A 133 8.56 -8.63 -1.94
C MET A 133 7.29 -9.40 -1.63
N LYS A 134 6.71 -10.13 -2.59
CA LYS A 134 5.54 -10.97 -2.37
C LYS A 134 5.81 -12.09 -1.37
N MET A 135 6.93 -12.78 -1.47
CA MET A 135 7.33 -13.80 -0.49
C MET A 135 7.50 -13.20 0.90
N ASN A 136 8.16 -12.03 1.00
CA ASN A 136 8.33 -11.34 2.27
C ASN A 136 6.98 -10.88 2.86
N SER A 137 6.07 -10.37 2.04
CA SER A 137 4.72 -9.97 2.48
C SER A 137 3.95 -11.18 3.02
N VAL A 138 4.01 -12.33 2.36
CA VAL A 138 3.38 -13.57 2.87
C VAL A 138 3.99 -14.00 4.20
N ARG A 139 5.32 -13.94 4.33
CA ARG A 139 5.99 -14.24 5.60
C ARG A 139 5.53 -13.31 6.73
N TRP A 140 5.45 -12.00 6.49
CA TRP A 140 4.98 -11.04 7.48
C TRP A 140 3.52 -11.23 7.86
N LYS A 141 2.67 -11.64 6.90
CA LYS A 141 1.29 -12.03 7.18
C LYS A 141 1.23 -13.21 8.17
N GLU A 142 2.02 -14.27 7.94
CA GLU A 142 2.00 -15.43 8.84
C GLU A 142 2.52 -15.05 10.24
N LEU A 143 3.56 -14.23 10.35
CA LEU A 143 4.05 -13.73 11.63
C LEU A 143 3.03 -12.84 12.35
N ALA A 144 2.31 -11.98 11.61
CA ALA A 144 1.25 -11.16 12.17
C ALA A 144 0.10 -12.04 12.71
N LYS A 145 -0.27 -13.10 11.99
CA LYS A 145 -1.26 -14.07 12.43
C LYS A 145 -0.80 -14.82 13.69
N GLU A 146 0.42 -15.36 13.69
CA GLU A 146 0.99 -16.06 14.85
C GLU A 146 1.03 -15.17 16.11
N ALA A 147 1.30 -13.88 15.96
CA ALA A 147 1.34 -12.95 17.07
C ALA A 147 -0.04 -12.75 17.73
N VAL A 148 -1.13 -12.80 16.95
CA VAL A 148 -2.50 -12.52 17.43
C VAL A 148 -3.34 -13.76 17.68
N ASP A 149 -2.90 -14.94 17.21
CA ASP A 149 -3.54 -16.23 17.51
C ASP A 149 -3.43 -16.56 19.02
N GLU A 150 -4.25 -17.50 19.50
CA GLU A 150 -4.30 -17.90 20.92
C GLU A 150 -2.92 -18.31 21.45
N GLY A 151 -2.48 -17.69 22.53
CA GLY A 151 -1.15 -17.89 23.11
C GLY A 151 -0.01 -17.18 22.36
N GLY A 152 -0.33 -16.40 21.33
CA GLY A 152 0.57 -15.52 20.60
C GLY A 152 1.12 -14.38 21.46
N SER A 153 2.11 -13.66 20.93
CA SER A 153 2.78 -12.60 21.69
C SER A 153 1.89 -11.38 21.93
N SER A 154 1.10 -10.94 20.94
CA SER A 154 0.14 -9.84 21.09
C SER A 154 -1.06 -10.25 21.93
N ASP A 155 -1.50 -11.50 21.82
CA ASP A 155 -2.56 -12.08 22.66
C ASP A 155 -2.18 -12.03 24.16
N LYS A 156 -1.01 -12.56 24.51
CA LYS A 156 -0.47 -12.47 25.88
C LYS A 156 -0.30 -11.04 26.37
N ASN A 157 0.19 -10.14 25.51
CA ASN A 157 0.38 -8.75 25.88
C ASN A 157 -0.95 -8.05 26.20
N ILE A 158 -2.04 -8.37 25.47
CA ILE A 158 -3.33 -7.76 25.77
C ILE A 158 -3.94 -8.33 27.06
N GLU A 159 -3.77 -9.62 27.32
CA GLU A 159 -4.17 -10.24 28.59
C GLU A 159 -3.45 -9.61 29.79
N GLU A 160 -2.13 -9.45 29.70
CA GLU A 160 -1.32 -8.79 30.73
C GLU A 160 -1.74 -7.34 30.95
N PHE A 161 -2.03 -6.61 29.87
CA PHE A 161 -2.50 -5.23 29.95
C PHE A 161 -3.85 -5.13 30.68
N VAL A 162 -4.82 -5.98 30.31
CA VAL A 162 -6.14 -6.01 30.95
C VAL A 162 -6.02 -6.42 32.42
N ALA A 163 -5.20 -7.42 32.75
CA ALA A 163 -4.98 -7.86 34.12
C ALA A 163 -4.46 -6.72 35.01
N LYS A 164 -3.56 -5.87 34.51
CA LYS A 164 -3.04 -4.71 35.24
C LYS A 164 -4.09 -3.62 35.47
N LEU A 165 -4.99 -3.39 34.51
CA LEU A 165 -6.08 -2.41 34.64
C LEU A 165 -7.16 -2.85 35.63
N VAL A 166 -7.42 -4.15 35.72
CA VAL A 166 -8.43 -4.69 36.67
C VAL A 166 -7.89 -4.71 38.11
N GLN A 167 -6.57 -4.62 38.29
CA GLN A 167 -5.91 -4.56 39.59
C GLN A 167 -5.66 -3.12 40.10
N SER A 168 -5.95 -2.09 39.30
CA SER A 168 -5.85 -0.66 39.67
C SER A 168 -7.19 -0.07 40.08
#